data_AF-A0A4R3M2H8-F1
#
_entry.id   AF-A0A4R3M2H8-F1
#
_cell.length_a   1.000
_cell.length_b   1.000
_cell.length_c   1.000
_cell.angle_alpha   90.00
_cell.angle_beta   90.00
_cell.angle_gamma   90.00
#
_symmetry.space_group_name_H-M   'P 1'
#
loop_
_entity.id
_entity.type
_entity.pdbx_description
1 polymer ?
#
loop_
_entity_poly.entity_id
_entity_poly.type
_entity_poly.pdbx_seq_one_letter_code
_entity_poly.pdbx_strand_id
1 'polypeptide(L)' 'MSGSVTSVDSDPFAEGFYLAMGAQRVGEAPSGAIAGRMLPRLAKRLR' A
#
# COMPACT_ATOMS: atom_id res chain seq x y z
N MET A 1 12.30 21.14 1.52
CA MET A 1 12.24 19.95 0.64
C MET A 1 10.93 19.23 0.92
N SER A 2 9.95 19.27 0.01
CA SER A 2 8.72 18.49 0.14
C SER A 2 8.87 17.20 -0.67
N GLY A 3 9.08 16.07 0.00
CA GLY A 3 9.14 14.76 -0.66
C GLY A 3 7.73 14.22 -0.89
N SER A 4 7.41 13.84 -2.13
CA SER A 4 6.11 13.27 -2.51
C SER A 4 5.87 11.91 -1.85
N VAL A 5 4.62 11.62 -1.50
CA VAL A 5 4.21 10.32 -0.96
C VAL A 5 3.31 9.63 -1.97
N THR A 6 3.59 8.36 -2.24
CA THR A 6 2.76 7.50 -3.09
C THR A 6 2.14 6.39 -2.25
N SER A 7 0.86 6.11 -2.48
CA SER A 7 0.12 5.01 -1.84
C SER A 7 -0.19 3.88 -2.82
N VAL A 8 -0.31 2.66 -2.29
CA VAL A 8 -0.72 1.45 -3.03
C VAL A 8 -1.69 0.63 -2.20
N ASP A 9 -2.74 0.11 -2.85
CA ASP A 9 -3.63 -0.91 -2.29
C ASP A 9 -3.06 -2.28 -2.68
N SER A 10 -2.31 -2.88 -1.77
CA SER A 10 -1.50 -4.07 -2.00
C SER A 10 -2.34 -5.34 -1.98
N ASP A 11 -2.01 -6.30 -2.84
CA ASP A 11 -2.41 -7.68 -2.59
C ASP A 11 -1.75 -8.17 -1.27
N PRO A 12 -2.44 -8.93 -0.40
CA PRO A 12 -1.86 -9.44 0.85
C PRO A 12 -0.59 -10.27 0.65
N PHE A 13 -0.49 -11.02 -0.45
CA PHE A 13 0.72 -11.80 -0.75
C PHE A 13 1.89 -10.93 -1.23
N ALA A 14 1.60 -9.70 -1.69
CA ALA A 14 2.61 -8.73 -2.11
C ALA A 14 3.02 -7.74 -1.00
N GLU A 15 2.32 -7.73 0.15
CA GLU A 15 2.58 -6.75 1.21
C GLU A 15 4.04 -6.78 1.69
N GLY A 16 4.58 -7.99 1.92
CA GLY A 16 5.97 -8.15 2.36
C GLY A 16 7.00 -7.56 1.41
N PHE A 17 6.74 -7.61 0.09
CA PHE A 17 7.61 -7.02 -0.92
C PHE A 17 7.64 -5.49 -0.78
N TYR A 18 6.47 -4.84 -0.67
CA TYR A 18 6.41 -3.38 -0.53
C TYR A 18 6.96 -2.89 0.82
N LEU A 19 6.75 -3.65 1.90
CA LEU A 19 7.38 -3.38 3.19
C LEU A 19 8.91 -3.41 3.08
N ALA A 20 9.47 -4.42 2.40
CA ALA A 20 10.91 -4.52 2.15
C ALA A 20 11.45 -3.37 1.29
N MET A 21 10.62 -2.81 0.38
CA MET A 21 10.94 -1.61 -0.39
C MET A 21 10.87 -0.29 0.41
N GLY A 22 10.52 -0.36 1.70
CA GLY A 22 10.40 0.79 2.59
C GLY A 22 9.05 1.49 2.56
N ALA A 23 8.00 0.83 2.05
CA ALA A 23 6.63 1.28 2.28
C ALA A 23 6.17 0.93 3.70
N GLN A 24 5.14 1.61 4.19
CA GLN A 24 4.58 1.40 5.51
C GLN A 24 3.07 1.19 5.41
N ARG A 25 2.51 0.31 6.25
CA ARG A 25 1.05 0.11 6.33
C ARG A 25 0.40 1.34 6.95
N VAL A 26 -0.61 1.86 6.26
CA VAL A 26 -1.35 3.07 6.66
C VAL A 26 -2.86 2.83 6.75
N GLY A 27 -3.34 1.63 6.42
CA GLY A 27 -4.74 1.26 6.58
C GLY A 27 -5.13 0.10 5.67
N GLU A 28 -6.40 0.11 5.26
CA GLU A 28 -6.98 -0.84 4.31
C GLU A 28 -7.95 -0.12 3.36
N ALA A 29 -8.22 -0.73 2.21
CA ALA A 29 -9.15 -0.21 1.21
C ALA A 29 -9.96 -1.33 0.55
N PRO A 30 -11.20 -1.07 0.10
CA PRO A 30 -11.97 -2.07 -0.62
C PRO A 30 -11.33 -2.38 -1.98
N SER A 31 -11.32 -3.66 -2.34
CA SER A 31 -10.84 -4.11 -3.65
C SER A 31 -11.78 -3.63 -4.75
N GLY A 32 -11.22 -3.02 -5.79
CA GLY A 32 -11.97 -2.68 -7.00
C GLY A 32 -12.32 -3.89 -7.89
N ALA A 33 -11.71 -5.05 -7.64
CA ALA A 33 -11.87 -6.26 -8.47
C ALA A 33 -12.74 -7.35 -7.82
N ILE A 34 -12.73 -7.46 -6.49
CA ILE A 34 -13.45 -8.49 -5.74
C ILE A 34 -14.32 -7.81 -4.68
N ALA A 35 -15.63 -7.81 -4.89
CA ALA A 35 -16.59 -7.19 -3.96
C ALA A 35 -16.46 -7.78 -2.54
N GLY A 36 -16.40 -6.91 -1.54
CA GLY A 36 -16.28 -7.29 -0.12
C GLY A 36 -14.86 -7.65 0.34
N ARG A 37 -13.87 -7.73 -0.56
CA ARG A 37 -12.46 -7.95 -0.18
C ARG A 37 -11.80 -6.64 0.26
N MET A 38 -11.09 -6.67 1.39
CA MET A 38 -10.23 -5.57 1.83
C MET A 38 -8.76 -5.84 1.47
N LEU A 39 -8.04 -4.80 1.07
CA LEU A 39 -6.63 -4.82 0.69
C LEU A 39 -5.81 -3.94 1.63
N PRO A 40 -4.61 -4.38 2.08
CA PRO A 40 -3.69 -3.52 2.80
C PRO A 40 -3.35 -2.25 2.03
N ARG A 41 -3.51 -1.07 2.64
CA ARG A 41 -3.07 0.20 2.07
C ARG A 41 -1.70 0.55 2.64
N LEU A 42 -0.74 0.73 1.74
CA LEU A 42 0.64 1.09 2.07
C LEU A 42 0.99 2.45 1.48
N ALA A 43 1.95 3.15 2.09
CA ALA A 43 2.49 4.42 1.57
C ALA A 43 4.01 4.45 1.66
N LYS A 44 4.65 5.12 0.70
CA LYS A 44 6.10 5.34 0.68
C LYS A 44 6.41 6.79 0.31
N ARG A 45 7.37 7.38 1.03
CA ARG A 45 7.96 8.65 0.64
C ARG A 45 9.00 8.45 -0.45
N LEU A 46 8.84 9.18 -1.55
CA LEU A 46 9.81 9.25 -2.63
C LEU A 46 10.87 10.28 -2.26
N ARG A 47 12.12 9.96 -2.57
CA ARG A 47 13.30 10.80 -2.33
C ARG A 47 13.74 11.42 -3.64
#